data_AF-C3XU53-F1
#
_entry.id   AF-C3XU53-F1
#
_cell.length_a   1.000
_cell.length_b   1.000
_cell.length_c   1.000
_cell.angle_alpha   90.00
_cell.angle_beta   90.00
_cell.angle_gamma   90.00
#
_symmetry.space_group_name_H-M   'P 1'
#
loop_
_entity.id
_entity.type
_entity.pdbx_description
1 polymer ?
#
loop_
_entity_poly.entity_id
_entity_poly.type
_entity_poly.pdbx_seq_one_letter_code
_entity_poly.pdbx_strand_id
1 'polypeptide(L)'
;RQCEEYTSNKVTGNLCPDLCTTHSIIYRECLNNKKDRKRVMLAEWNAHKVILKSRYSHLQDYKSLMPEYMKDEGKMVTSLPDMATFLMLVQNQLRTIFVVDTPDITRTEIVKKMWQMPWEDHETMSTAAMESLWALLQQDEYLMMQYFQGNKHFPKIYGSCGHMYVMEYTPPGDTLSPPLVFFKTGLPVELTSTPDWNKRANVALGFLTFLEDLNTLYTEPLHLCDVKHENYGVSADFTIQAIDVDTAFFETKMQAILGQKSCTKNEDCEFVHCESSCDLRHRRCSKYRSNNNLQVSS
;
A
#
# COMPACT_ATOMS: atom_id res chain seq x y z
N ARG A 1 1.14 -22.57 -2.69
CA ARG A 1 0.73 -22.14 -1.34
C ARG A 1 -0.55 -21.28 -1.30
N GLN A 2 -0.63 -20.07 -1.87
CA GLN A 2 -1.90 -19.28 -1.87
C GLN A 2 -3.12 -20.11 -2.33
N CYS A 3 -2.95 -20.84 -3.44
CA CYS A 3 -4.00 -21.69 -3.98
C CYS A 3 -4.29 -22.95 -3.16
N GLU A 4 -3.31 -23.46 -2.40
CA GLU A 4 -3.54 -24.54 -1.43
C GLU A 4 -4.38 -24.02 -0.25
N GLU A 5 -4.11 -22.79 0.21
CA GLU A 5 -4.87 -22.14 1.27
C GLU A 5 -6.31 -21.85 0.82
N TYR A 6 -6.50 -21.42 -0.43
CA TYR A 6 -7.84 -21.22 -1.02
C TYR A 6 -8.60 -22.54 -1.18
N THR A 7 -7.98 -23.56 -1.78
CA THR A 7 -8.61 -24.88 -1.97
C THR A 7 -8.92 -25.59 -0.65
N SER A 8 -8.18 -25.28 0.40
CA SER A 8 -8.44 -25.75 1.78
C SER A 8 -9.43 -24.87 2.55
N ASN A 9 -10.09 -23.90 1.90
CA ASN A 9 -11.05 -22.96 2.50
C ASN A 9 -10.49 -22.17 3.70
N LYS A 10 -9.19 -21.85 3.68
CA LYS A 10 -8.53 -21.00 4.69
C LYS A 10 -8.58 -19.52 4.33
N VAL A 11 -8.69 -19.22 3.04
CA VAL A 11 -8.75 -17.85 2.48
C VAL A 11 -9.79 -17.80 1.36
N THR A 12 -10.22 -16.59 1.01
CA THR A 12 -11.17 -16.34 -0.07
C THR A 12 -10.94 -14.96 -0.68
N GLY A 13 -11.71 -14.64 -1.72
CA GLY A 13 -11.68 -13.38 -2.46
C GLY A 13 -12.23 -13.55 -3.87
N ASN A 14 -12.77 -12.48 -4.46
CA ASN A 14 -13.37 -12.47 -5.80
C ASN A 14 -12.41 -12.95 -6.89
N LEU A 15 -11.10 -12.77 -6.72
CA LEU A 15 -10.09 -13.16 -7.71
C LEU A 15 -9.39 -14.48 -7.36
N CYS A 16 -9.79 -15.17 -6.29
CA CYS A 16 -9.27 -16.51 -6.02
C CYS A 16 -9.60 -17.52 -7.14
N PRO A 17 -10.82 -17.56 -7.72
CA PRO A 17 -11.11 -18.44 -8.86
C PRO A 17 -10.20 -18.17 -10.06
N ASP A 18 -10.01 -16.88 -10.40
CA ASP A 18 -9.12 -16.44 -11.48
C ASP A 18 -7.66 -16.83 -11.25
N LEU A 19 -7.19 -16.71 -10.00
CA LEU A 19 -5.81 -17.01 -9.63
C LEU A 19 -5.52 -18.51 -9.52
N CYS A 20 -6.48 -19.30 -9.01
CA CYS A 20 -6.21 -20.65 -8.51
C CYS A 20 -7.00 -21.78 -9.19
N THR A 21 -8.10 -21.46 -9.87
CA THR A 21 -8.97 -22.46 -10.49
C THR A 21 -8.91 -22.34 -11.99
N THR A 22 -9.31 -21.20 -12.56
CA THR A 22 -9.30 -20.97 -14.00
C THR A 22 -7.91 -20.61 -14.53
N HIS A 23 -7.02 -20.14 -13.65
CA HIS A 23 -5.66 -19.68 -14.01
C HIS A 23 -5.69 -18.59 -15.09
N SER A 24 -6.70 -17.72 -15.05
CA SER A 24 -6.86 -16.57 -15.97
C SER A 24 -5.93 -15.41 -15.62
N ILE A 25 -5.45 -15.33 -14.37
CA ILE A 25 -4.38 -14.43 -13.95
C ILE A 25 -3.04 -15.13 -14.17
N ILE A 26 -2.29 -14.70 -15.19
CA ILE A 26 -1.06 -15.35 -15.65
C ILE A 26 0.15 -14.54 -15.18
N TYR A 27 0.95 -15.12 -14.28
CA TYR A 27 2.21 -14.52 -13.82
C TYR A 27 3.18 -14.27 -14.99
N ARG A 28 3.85 -13.11 -14.96
CA ARG A 28 4.89 -12.73 -15.93
C ARG A 28 6.25 -12.53 -15.27
N GLU A 29 6.32 -11.66 -14.26
CA GLU A 29 7.58 -11.24 -13.67
C GLU A 29 7.42 -10.81 -12.21
N CYS A 30 8.47 -10.95 -11.40
CA CYS A 30 8.56 -10.39 -10.06
C CYS A 30 9.38 -9.10 -10.12
N LEU A 31 8.74 -7.97 -9.80
CA LEU A 31 9.33 -6.63 -9.96
C LEU A 31 10.19 -6.21 -8.76
N ASN A 32 10.11 -6.94 -7.64
CA ASN A 32 10.88 -6.64 -6.45
C ASN A 32 11.98 -7.68 -6.16
N ASN A 33 12.99 -7.26 -5.38
CA ASN A 33 14.15 -8.08 -5.06
C ASN A 33 13.77 -9.35 -4.28
N LYS A 34 14.42 -10.48 -4.56
CA LYS A 34 14.13 -11.77 -3.89
C LYS A 34 14.24 -11.72 -2.36
N LYS A 35 15.08 -10.83 -1.82
CA LYS A 35 15.30 -10.63 -0.37
C LYS A 35 14.22 -9.79 0.30
N ASP A 36 13.40 -9.11 -0.49
CA ASP A 36 12.30 -8.31 0.02
C ASP A 36 11.17 -9.23 0.52
N ARG A 37 10.56 -8.81 1.62
CA ARG A 37 9.40 -9.49 2.22
C ARG A 37 8.13 -9.19 1.43
N LYS A 38 8.04 -7.99 0.86
CA LYS A 38 6.98 -7.59 -0.05
C LYS A 38 7.00 -8.49 -1.28
N ARG A 39 5.88 -8.58 -1.98
CA ARG A 39 5.76 -9.21 -3.29
C ARG A 39 5.08 -8.22 -4.20
N VAL A 40 5.73 -7.93 -5.32
CA VAL A 40 5.18 -7.13 -6.41
C VAL A 40 5.39 -7.91 -7.69
N MET A 41 4.30 -8.44 -8.24
CA MET A 41 4.36 -9.33 -9.40
C MET A 41 3.55 -8.74 -10.54
N LEU A 42 4.16 -8.65 -11.72
CA LEU A 42 3.47 -8.37 -12.96
C LEU A 42 2.75 -9.64 -13.43
N ALA A 43 1.48 -9.50 -13.77
CA ALA A 43 0.67 -10.54 -14.37
C ALA A 43 -0.17 -9.99 -15.52
N GLU A 44 -0.82 -10.90 -16.24
CA GLU A 44 -1.81 -10.60 -17.26
C GLU A 44 -3.16 -11.19 -16.87
N TRP A 45 -4.23 -10.40 -16.97
CA TRP A 45 -5.60 -10.81 -16.69
C TRP A 45 -6.54 -10.13 -17.68
N ASN A 46 -7.41 -10.92 -18.33
CA ASN A 46 -8.33 -10.43 -19.37
C ASN A 46 -7.63 -9.61 -20.47
N ALA A 47 -6.46 -10.07 -20.94
CA ALA A 47 -5.59 -9.40 -21.92
C ALA A 47 -5.03 -8.02 -21.49
N HIS A 48 -5.14 -7.67 -20.20
CA HIS A 48 -4.56 -6.46 -19.63
C HIS A 48 -3.44 -6.81 -18.64
N LYS A 49 -2.43 -5.95 -18.53
CA LYS A 49 -1.42 -6.07 -17.48
C LYS A 49 -2.03 -5.66 -16.13
N VAL A 50 -1.70 -6.40 -15.08
CA VAL A 50 -2.11 -6.12 -13.69
C VAL A 50 -0.92 -6.35 -12.76
N ILE A 51 -0.97 -5.74 -11.57
CA ILE A 51 0.01 -6.00 -10.51
C ILE A 51 -0.65 -6.79 -9.39
N LEU A 52 0.01 -7.85 -8.94
CA LEU A 52 -0.31 -8.57 -7.72
C LEU A 52 0.64 -8.11 -6.63
N LYS A 53 0.07 -7.65 -5.50
CA LYS A 53 0.83 -7.18 -4.35
C LYS A 53 0.49 -7.91 -3.07
N SER A 54 1.48 -7.97 -2.19
CA SER A 54 1.32 -8.31 -0.78
C SER A 54 2.54 -7.87 0.04
N ARG A 55 2.35 -7.37 1.26
CA ARG A 55 3.41 -7.02 2.21
C ARG A 55 4.29 -8.21 2.59
N TYR A 56 3.69 -9.40 2.71
CA TYR A 56 4.39 -10.64 3.02
C TYR A 56 4.12 -11.73 1.99
N SER A 57 5.06 -12.66 1.86
CA SER A 57 4.95 -13.77 0.91
C SER A 57 3.92 -14.80 1.33
N HIS A 58 3.72 -14.99 2.63
CA HIS A 58 2.90 -16.04 3.20
C HIS A 58 1.86 -15.48 4.17
N LEU A 59 0.69 -16.10 4.22
CA LEU A 59 -0.39 -15.71 5.12
C LEU A 59 0.05 -15.76 6.60
N GLN A 60 0.85 -16.76 6.95
CA GLN A 60 1.37 -16.97 8.32
C GLN A 60 2.26 -15.83 8.85
N ASP A 61 2.75 -14.95 7.97
CA ASP A 61 3.58 -13.81 8.38
C ASP A 61 2.71 -12.64 8.88
N TYR A 62 1.39 -12.71 8.65
CA TYR A 62 0.41 -11.82 9.24
C TYR A 62 -0.04 -12.33 10.61
N LYS A 63 -0.51 -11.41 11.46
CA LYS A 63 -1.11 -11.80 12.75
C LYS A 63 -2.43 -12.52 12.46
N SER A 64 -2.51 -13.77 12.92
CA SER A 64 -3.74 -14.58 12.87
C SER A 64 -4.89 -13.88 13.58
N LEU A 65 -6.10 -13.98 13.01
CA LEU A 65 -7.32 -13.54 13.69
C LEU A 65 -7.73 -14.53 14.81
N MET A 66 -7.20 -15.75 14.75
CA MET A 66 -7.30 -16.79 15.77
C MET A 66 -5.95 -16.96 16.48
N PRO A 67 -5.55 -16.09 17.41
CA PRO A 67 -4.40 -16.40 18.25
C PRO A 67 -4.70 -17.64 19.10
N GLU A 68 -3.71 -18.50 19.24
CA GLU A 68 -3.80 -19.62 20.18
C GLU A 68 -3.63 -19.07 21.60
N TYR A 69 -4.60 -19.35 22.48
CA TYR A 69 -4.48 -19.00 23.89
C TYR A 69 -4.67 -20.25 24.75
N MET A 70 -3.93 -20.33 25.85
CA MET A 70 -4.12 -21.37 26.85
C MET A 70 -5.35 -21.04 27.69
N LYS A 71 -6.35 -21.93 27.69
CA LYS A 71 -7.38 -21.91 28.73
C LYS A 71 -6.80 -22.36 30.07
N ASP A 72 -7.50 -22.05 31.16
CA ASP A 72 -7.13 -22.42 32.54
C ASP A 72 -6.86 -23.92 32.74
N GLU A 73 -7.39 -24.78 31.85
CA GLU A 73 -7.14 -26.23 31.83
C GLU A 73 -5.84 -26.65 31.08
N GLY A 74 -5.00 -25.72 30.66
CA GLY A 74 -3.79 -25.99 29.86
C GLY A 74 -4.07 -26.42 28.42
N LYS A 75 -5.34 -26.40 27.99
CA LYS A 75 -5.73 -26.64 26.58
C LYS A 75 -5.59 -25.37 25.77
N MET A 76 -4.82 -25.46 24.69
CA MET A 76 -4.78 -24.44 23.64
C MET A 76 -6.15 -24.43 22.95
N VAL A 77 -6.83 -23.29 22.97
CA VAL A 77 -8.08 -23.10 22.25
C VAL A 77 -7.92 -21.96 21.26
N THR A 78 -8.33 -22.23 20.03
CA THR A 78 -8.53 -21.23 19.01
C THR A 78 -10.01 -20.86 18.99
N SER A 79 -10.33 -19.60 19.24
CA SER A 79 -11.70 -19.09 19.12
C SER A 79 -11.71 -17.96 18.11
N LEU A 80 -12.55 -18.09 17.09
CA LEU A 80 -12.84 -16.99 16.19
C LEU A 80 -13.57 -15.88 16.94
N PRO A 81 -13.25 -14.61 16.66
CA PRO A 81 -14.07 -13.51 17.16
C PRO A 81 -15.47 -13.63 16.57
N ASP A 82 -16.48 -13.28 17.37
CA ASP A 82 -17.81 -13.03 16.82
C ASP A 82 -17.79 -11.82 15.87
N MET A 83 -18.86 -11.65 15.09
CA MET A 83 -18.96 -10.54 14.13
C MET A 83 -18.77 -9.17 14.79
N ALA A 84 -19.30 -8.96 16.00
CA ALA A 84 -19.20 -7.67 16.69
C ALA A 84 -17.75 -7.34 17.07
N THR A 85 -17.03 -8.33 17.58
CA THR A 85 -15.60 -8.26 17.93
C THR A 85 -14.76 -8.07 16.68
N PHE A 86 -15.04 -8.80 15.60
CA PHE A 86 -14.35 -8.65 14.33
C PHE A 86 -14.48 -7.22 13.77
N LEU A 87 -15.71 -6.69 13.72
CA LEU A 87 -15.97 -5.33 13.25
C LEU A 87 -15.25 -4.27 14.12
N MET A 88 -15.11 -4.50 15.42
CA MET A 88 -14.32 -3.64 16.30
C MET A 88 -12.82 -3.72 15.98
N LEU A 89 -12.28 -4.91 15.71
CA LEU A 89 -10.87 -5.08 15.30
C LEU A 89 -10.57 -4.34 14.00
N VAL A 90 -11.46 -4.46 12.99
CA VAL A 90 -11.37 -3.73 11.73
C VAL A 90 -11.34 -2.22 11.97
N GLN A 91 -12.27 -1.70 12.78
CA GLN A 91 -12.33 -0.29 13.11
C GLN A 91 -11.05 0.21 13.82
N ASN A 92 -10.53 -0.57 14.77
CA ASN A 92 -9.31 -0.23 15.51
C ASN A 92 -8.07 -0.21 14.60
N GLN A 93 -8.00 -1.14 13.65
CA GLN A 93 -6.90 -1.19 12.68
C GLN A 93 -6.87 0.09 11.83
N LEU A 94 -8.03 0.57 11.36
CA LEU A 94 -8.13 1.80 10.58
C LEU A 94 -7.79 3.05 11.39
N ARG A 95 -8.26 3.12 12.65
CA ARG A 95 -7.90 4.22 13.56
C ARG A 95 -6.40 4.32 13.79
N THR A 96 -5.70 3.18 13.82
CA THR A 96 -4.24 3.14 14.00
C THR A 96 -3.50 3.77 12.83
N ILE A 97 -3.97 3.54 11.60
CA ILE A 97 -3.35 4.04 10.38
C ILE A 97 -3.73 5.50 10.11
N PHE A 98 -5.02 5.81 10.14
CA PHE A 98 -5.49 7.12 9.71
C PHE A 98 -5.46 8.17 10.83
N VAL A 99 -5.50 7.79 12.11
CA VAL A 99 -5.57 8.74 13.26
C VAL A 99 -6.72 9.75 13.10
N VAL A 100 -7.74 9.37 12.33
CA VAL A 100 -8.98 10.14 12.19
C VAL A 100 -10.01 9.50 13.10
N ASP A 101 -10.67 10.32 13.92
CA ASP A 101 -11.99 9.98 14.43
C ASP A 101 -12.90 9.91 13.21
N THR A 102 -13.03 8.75 12.57
CA THR A 102 -13.91 8.58 11.40
C THR A 102 -15.34 8.94 11.84
N PRO A 103 -15.85 10.14 11.54
CA PRO A 103 -17.19 10.48 11.94
C PRO A 103 -18.13 9.72 11.00
N ASP A 104 -19.23 9.23 11.54
CA ASP A 104 -20.43 8.80 10.82
C ASP A 104 -20.36 7.59 9.86
N ILE A 105 -19.21 6.95 9.64
CA ILE A 105 -19.17 5.71 8.85
C ILE A 105 -19.46 4.51 9.77
N THR A 106 -20.49 3.74 9.43
CA THR A 106 -20.84 2.52 10.16
C THR A 106 -19.74 1.46 9.98
N ARG A 107 -19.60 0.55 10.95
CA ARG A 107 -18.60 -0.53 10.85
C ARG A 107 -18.82 -1.43 9.62
N THR A 108 -20.05 -1.51 9.13
CA THR A 108 -20.43 -2.29 7.96
C THR A 108 -19.98 -1.61 6.66
N GLU A 109 -20.20 -0.30 6.53
CA GLU A 109 -19.67 0.50 5.42
C GLU A 109 -18.15 0.46 5.35
N ILE A 110 -17.47 0.44 6.50
CA ILE A 110 -16.02 0.25 6.57
C ILE A 110 -15.62 -1.07 5.91
N VAL A 111 -16.28 -2.19 6.26
CA VAL A 111 -15.96 -3.51 5.68
C VAL A 111 -16.23 -3.52 4.19
N LYS A 112 -17.39 -3.00 3.76
CA LYS A 112 -17.76 -2.86 2.34
C LYS A 112 -16.70 -2.08 1.57
N LYS A 113 -16.29 -0.92 2.10
CA LYS A 113 -15.23 -0.09 1.50
C LYS A 113 -13.89 -0.81 1.49
N MET A 114 -13.51 -1.51 2.55
CA MET A 114 -12.17 -2.09 2.68
C MET A 114 -11.99 -3.43 1.96
N TRP A 115 -13.07 -4.17 1.70
CA TRP A 115 -12.97 -5.49 1.09
C TRP A 115 -13.42 -5.54 -0.37
N GLN A 116 -14.27 -4.60 -0.83
CA GLN A 116 -14.81 -4.56 -2.20
C GLN A 116 -15.55 -5.83 -2.65
N MET A 117 -15.97 -6.68 -1.72
CA MET A 117 -16.79 -7.85 -1.99
C MET A 117 -18.27 -7.53 -1.74
N PRO A 118 -19.20 -8.19 -2.45
CA PRO A 118 -20.61 -8.18 -2.05
C PRO A 118 -20.72 -8.80 -0.66
N TRP A 119 -21.14 -8.00 0.31
CA TRP A 119 -21.46 -8.44 1.66
C TRP A 119 -22.58 -7.57 2.18
N GLU A 120 -23.65 -8.18 2.69
CA GLU A 120 -24.78 -7.44 3.27
C GLU A 120 -24.72 -7.41 4.79
N ASP A 121 -25.27 -6.34 5.39
CA ASP A 121 -25.15 -6.03 6.82
C ASP A 121 -25.74 -7.13 7.75
N HIS A 122 -26.56 -8.03 7.20
CA HIS A 122 -27.17 -9.17 7.90
C HIS A 122 -26.48 -10.51 7.63
N GLU A 123 -25.50 -10.55 6.74
CA GLU A 123 -24.77 -11.77 6.40
C GLU A 123 -23.63 -12.04 7.38
N THR A 124 -23.51 -13.29 7.82
CA THR A 124 -22.33 -13.73 8.56
C THR A 124 -21.15 -13.89 7.60
N MET A 125 -19.97 -13.47 8.03
CA MET A 125 -18.74 -13.74 7.28
C MET A 125 -18.21 -15.13 7.64
N SER A 126 -17.74 -15.87 6.63
CA SER A 126 -17.02 -17.12 6.87
C SER A 126 -15.66 -16.86 7.52
N THR A 127 -15.10 -17.88 8.17
CA THR A 127 -13.74 -17.82 8.72
C THR A 127 -12.71 -17.39 7.68
N ALA A 128 -12.79 -17.96 6.48
CA ALA A 128 -11.91 -17.63 5.36
C ALA A 128 -12.03 -16.16 4.94
N ALA A 129 -13.26 -15.61 4.95
CA ALA A 129 -13.52 -14.21 4.65
C ALA A 129 -12.90 -13.28 5.71
N MET A 130 -13.11 -13.59 6.99
CA MET A 130 -12.54 -12.80 8.09
C MET A 130 -11.01 -12.81 8.07
N GLU A 131 -10.38 -13.98 7.91
CA GLU A 131 -8.92 -14.10 7.84
C GLU A 131 -8.33 -13.37 6.63
N SER A 132 -8.97 -13.50 5.47
CA SER A 132 -8.51 -12.81 4.25
C SER A 132 -8.57 -11.30 4.41
N LEU A 133 -9.71 -10.78 4.89
CA LEU A 133 -9.86 -9.35 5.15
C LEU A 133 -8.88 -8.88 6.23
N TRP A 134 -8.74 -9.63 7.33
CA TRP A 134 -7.81 -9.27 8.39
C TRP A 134 -6.35 -9.20 7.94
N ALA A 135 -5.92 -10.09 7.03
CA ALA A 135 -4.59 -10.04 6.46
C ALA A 135 -4.40 -8.85 5.50
N LEU A 136 -5.42 -8.46 4.73
CA LEU A 136 -5.39 -7.27 3.89
C LEU A 136 -5.29 -5.98 4.72
N LEU A 137 -6.05 -5.87 5.81
CA LEU A 137 -6.07 -4.68 6.68
C LEU A 137 -4.76 -4.49 7.47
N GLN A 138 -3.89 -5.48 7.54
CA GLN A 138 -2.55 -5.36 8.15
C GLN A 138 -1.49 -4.75 7.20
N GLN A 139 -1.89 -4.42 5.97
CA GLN A 139 -1.02 -3.86 4.95
C GLN A 139 -1.33 -2.37 4.79
N ASP A 140 -0.37 -1.53 5.18
CA ASP A 140 -0.54 -0.07 5.20
C ASP A 140 -0.78 0.47 3.77
N GLU A 141 -0.05 -0.06 2.77
CA GLU A 141 -0.29 0.27 1.35
C GLU A 141 -1.68 -0.13 0.86
N TYR A 142 -2.17 -1.34 1.20
CA TYR A 142 -3.53 -1.75 0.81
C TYR A 142 -4.57 -0.82 1.41
N LEU A 143 -4.47 -0.54 2.72
CA LEU A 143 -5.39 0.36 3.41
C LEU A 143 -5.40 1.76 2.79
N MET A 144 -4.22 2.31 2.51
CA MET A 144 -4.09 3.64 1.92
C MET A 144 -4.65 3.69 0.49
N MET A 145 -4.29 2.71 -0.35
CA MET A 145 -4.83 2.58 -1.71
C MET A 145 -6.34 2.42 -1.70
N GLN A 146 -6.87 1.63 -0.76
CA GLN A 146 -8.29 1.37 -0.64
C GLN A 146 -9.07 2.59 -0.15
N TYR A 147 -8.48 3.36 0.74
CA TYR A 147 -9.05 4.61 1.23
C TYR A 147 -9.29 5.62 0.11
N PHE A 148 -8.36 5.71 -0.85
CA PHE A 148 -8.38 6.65 -1.97
C PHE A 148 -8.96 6.08 -3.28
N GLN A 149 -9.62 4.93 -3.25
CA GLN A 149 -10.26 4.39 -4.46
C GLN A 149 -11.25 5.40 -5.07
N GLY A 150 -11.12 5.61 -6.37
CA GLY A 150 -11.86 6.63 -7.13
C GLY A 150 -11.06 7.93 -7.38
N ASN A 151 -9.94 8.14 -6.67
CA ASN A 151 -9.05 9.26 -6.96
C ASN A 151 -8.08 8.91 -8.12
N LYS A 152 -7.85 9.87 -9.03
CA LYS A 152 -7.01 9.68 -10.22
C LYS A 152 -5.55 9.33 -9.90
N HIS A 153 -5.04 9.71 -8.72
CA HIS A 153 -3.66 9.51 -8.31
C HIS A 153 -3.37 8.17 -7.64
N PHE A 154 -4.36 7.31 -7.49
CA PHE A 154 -4.21 6.00 -6.85
C PHE A 154 -4.73 4.93 -7.81
N PRO A 155 -3.94 3.92 -8.17
CA PRO A 155 -4.39 2.89 -9.09
C PRO A 155 -5.59 2.10 -8.53
N LYS A 156 -6.46 1.64 -9.42
CA LYS A 156 -7.64 0.87 -9.03
C LYS A 156 -7.25 -0.49 -8.46
N ILE A 157 -7.90 -0.88 -7.37
CA ILE A 157 -7.87 -2.27 -6.88
C ILE A 157 -9.02 -3.02 -7.56
N TYR A 158 -8.70 -4.18 -8.15
CA TYR A 158 -9.69 -5.03 -8.81
C TYR A 158 -10.26 -6.11 -7.90
N GLY A 159 -9.52 -6.46 -6.84
CA GLY A 159 -9.94 -7.49 -5.91
C GLY A 159 -8.77 -8.15 -5.21
N SER A 160 -9.06 -9.28 -4.59
CA SER A 160 -8.08 -10.01 -3.78
C SER A 160 -8.27 -11.52 -3.83
N CYS A 161 -7.23 -12.22 -3.39
CA CYS A 161 -7.28 -13.60 -2.97
C CYS A 161 -6.44 -13.78 -1.71
N GLY A 162 -7.09 -13.99 -0.55
CA GLY A 162 -6.43 -14.00 0.74
C GLY A 162 -5.73 -12.68 1.04
N HIS A 163 -4.44 -12.74 1.39
CA HIS A 163 -3.61 -11.57 1.67
C HIS A 163 -3.05 -10.87 0.42
N MET A 164 -3.21 -11.47 -0.77
CA MET A 164 -2.78 -10.85 -2.02
C MET A 164 -3.90 -10.05 -2.65
N TYR A 165 -3.59 -8.87 -3.18
CA TYR A 165 -4.54 -8.05 -3.92
C TYR A 165 -4.02 -7.76 -5.34
N VAL A 166 -4.97 -7.58 -6.26
CA VAL A 166 -4.70 -7.30 -7.67
C VAL A 166 -5.12 -5.87 -7.95
N MET A 167 -4.24 -5.11 -8.60
CA MET A 167 -4.46 -3.71 -8.93
C MET A 167 -4.07 -3.38 -10.38
N GLU A 168 -4.50 -2.21 -10.81
CA GLU A 168 -4.13 -1.60 -12.08
C GLU A 168 -2.60 -1.52 -12.26
N TYR A 169 -2.14 -1.82 -13.48
CA TYR A 169 -0.74 -1.68 -13.85
C TYR A 169 -0.46 -0.27 -14.37
N THR A 170 0.24 0.52 -13.55
CA THR A 170 0.71 1.85 -13.95
C THR A 170 2.23 1.92 -13.78
N PRO A 171 3.02 1.69 -14.85
CA PRO A 171 4.46 1.75 -14.75
C PRO A 171 4.96 3.21 -14.66
N PRO A 172 6.19 3.45 -14.15
CA PRO A 172 6.82 4.77 -14.21
C PRO A 172 7.01 5.30 -15.65
N GLY A 173 7.08 4.39 -16.62
CA GLY A 173 7.30 4.69 -18.02
C GLY A 173 8.72 5.20 -18.32
N ASP A 174 9.02 5.39 -19.60
CA ASP A 174 10.38 5.76 -20.06
C ASP A 174 10.84 7.13 -19.55
N THR A 175 9.91 7.99 -19.12
CA THR A 175 10.23 9.33 -18.58
C THR A 175 10.83 9.24 -17.18
N LEU A 176 10.32 8.35 -16.33
CA LEU A 176 10.78 8.20 -14.95
C LEU A 176 11.79 7.05 -14.79
N SER A 177 11.73 6.05 -15.68
CA SER A 177 12.62 4.90 -15.68
C SER A 177 13.08 4.61 -17.12
N PRO A 178 14.00 5.41 -17.68
CA PRO A 178 14.49 5.22 -19.03
C PRO A 178 15.22 3.86 -19.17
N PRO A 179 15.07 3.15 -20.31
CA PRO A 179 15.71 1.85 -20.51
C PRO A 179 17.24 1.98 -20.55
N LEU A 180 17.91 1.17 -19.73
CA LEU A 180 19.37 1.03 -19.73
C LEU A 180 19.83 0.12 -20.88
N VAL A 181 20.84 0.53 -21.64
CA VAL A 181 21.45 -0.30 -22.68
C VAL A 181 22.89 -0.65 -22.30
N PHE A 182 23.18 -1.95 -22.28
CA PHE A 182 24.51 -2.47 -21.97
C PHE A 182 25.28 -2.69 -23.27
N PHE A 183 26.31 -1.87 -23.53
CA PHE A 183 27.26 -2.17 -24.59
C PHE A 183 28.22 -3.29 -24.15
N LYS A 184 28.87 -3.97 -25.12
CA LYS A 184 29.84 -5.07 -24.89
C LYS A 184 31.01 -4.72 -23.95
N THR A 185 31.16 -3.46 -23.55
CA THR A 185 32.14 -2.97 -22.58
C THR A 185 31.68 -3.09 -21.12
N GLY A 186 30.45 -3.52 -20.86
CA GLY A 186 29.92 -3.75 -19.50
C GLY A 186 29.54 -2.48 -18.72
N LEU A 187 29.73 -1.30 -19.32
CA LEU A 187 29.26 -0.03 -18.77
C LEU A 187 27.81 0.21 -19.22
N PRO A 188 26.87 0.48 -18.28
CA PRO A 188 25.53 0.91 -18.66
C PRO A 188 25.64 2.27 -19.37
N VAL A 189 25.09 2.36 -20.56
CA VAL A 189 24.89 3.62 -21.26
C VAL A 189 23.39 3.82 -21.35
N GLU A 190 22.87 4.86 -20.72
CA GLU A 190 21.49 5.29 -20.94
C GLU A 190 21.31 5.51 -22.44
N LEU A 191 20.34 4.82 -23.06
CA LEU A 191 20.04 5.06 -24.45
C LEU A 191 19.51 6.49 -24.54
N THR A 192 20.27 7.38 -25.17
CA THR A 192 19.97 8.81 -25.32
C THR A 192 18.80 9.09 -26.27
N SER A 193 17.77 8.24 -26.30
CA SER A 193 16.43 8.75 -26.64
C SER A 193 15.94 9.51 -25.42
N THR A 194 16.49 10.72 -25.21
CA THR A 194 15.94 11.65 -24.24
C THR A 194 14.43 11.69 -24.49
N PRO A 195 13.56 11.37 -23.50
CA PRO A 195 12.12 11.42 -23.71
C PRO A 195 11.77 12.74 -24.40
N ASP A 196 10.78 12.77 -25.30
CA ASP A 196 10.38 14.04 -25.94
C ASP A 196 10.27 15.14 -24.86
N TRP A 197 10.89 16.30 -25.10
CA TRP A 197 10.85 17.42 -24.15
C TRP A 197 9.42 17.72 -23.71
N ASN A 198 8.46 17.60 -24.62
CA ASN A 198 7.05 17.76 -24.32
C ASN A 198 6.54 16.71 -23.33
N LYS A 199 6.95 15.45 -23.47
CA LYS A 199 6.61 14.38 -22.50
C LYS A 199 7.20 14.67 -21.12
N ARG A 200 8.47 15.10 -21.05
CA ARG A 200 9.09 15.48 -19.76
C ARG A 200 8.36 16.66 -19.11
N ALA A 201 8.05 17.69 -19.91
CA ALA A 201 7.34 18.87 -19.42
C ALA A 201 5.94 18.51 -18.89
N ASN A 202 5.21 17.64 -19.60
CA ASN A 202 3.89 17.18 -19.16
C ASN A 202 3.96 16.33 -17.89
N VAL A 203 4.95 15.44 -17.76
CA VAL A 203 5.16 14.65 -16.53
C VAL A 203 5.53 15.56 -15.36
N ALA A 204 6.42 16.54 -15.56
CA ALA A 204 6.77 17.51 -14.52
C ALA A 204 5.54 18.34 -14.08
N LEU A 205 4.71 18.80 -15.04
CA LEU A 205 3.46 19.46 -14.74
C LEU A 205 2.49 18.54 -13.98
N GLY A 206 2.40 17.28 -14.39
CA GLY A 206 1.62 16.25 -13.69
C GLY A 206 2.06 16.07 -12.24
N PHE A 207 3.37 16.12 -11.96
CA PHE A 207 3.88 16.11 -10.59
C PHE A 207 3.47 17.36 -9.81
N LEU A 208 3.54 18.55 -10.41
CA LEU A 208 3.09 19.77 -9.73
C LEU A 208 1.60 19.70 -9.36
N THR A 209 0.75 19.25 -10.28
CA THR A 209 -0.68 19.02 -10.01
C THR A 209 -0.88 17.95 -8.94
N PHE A 210 -0.14 16.84 -9.00
CA PHE A 210 -0.21 15.79 -8.00
C PHE A 210 0.16 16.30 -6.60
N LEU A 211 1.21 17.10 -6.48
CA LEU A 211 1.65 17.67 -5.21
C LEU A 211 0.63 18.65 -4.63
N GLU A 212 0.03 19.48 -5.48
CA GLU A 212 -1.08 20.35 -5.11
C GLU A 212 -2.27 19.52 -4.62
N ASP A 213 -2.68 18.52 -5.40
CA ASP A 213 -3.80 17.64 -5.08
C ASP A 213 -3.57 16.88 -3.76
N LEU A 214 -2.35 16.40 -3.46
CA LEU A 214 -2.04 15.75 -2.17
C LEU A 214 -2.16 16.69 -0.97
N ASN A 215 -1.94 17.99 -1.16
CA ASN A 215 -2.07 18.99 -0.10
C ASN A 215 -3.55 19.38 0.15
N THR A 216 -4.43 19.13 -0.82
CA THR A 216 -5.85 19.50 -0.76
C THR A 216 -6.81 18.31 -0.84
N LEU A 217 -6.29 17.08 -0.93
CA LEU A 217 -7.05 15.87 -1.26
C LEU A 217 -8.15 15.55 -0.24
N TYR A 218 -7.92 15.96 1.01
CA TYR A 218 -8.75 15.60 2.15
C TYR A 218 -8.69 16.68 3.25
N THR A 219 -9.19 16.37 4.45
CA THR A 219 -9.18 17.28 5.61
C THR A 219 -7.78 17.72 6.03
N GLU A 220 -6.76 16.93 5.72
CA GLU A 220 -5.37 17.28 5.99
C GLU A 220 -4.43 16.77 4.88
N PRO A 221 -3.24 17.39 4.71
CA PRO A 221 -2.26 16.98 3.70
C PRO A 221 -1.80 15.53 3.84
N LEU A 222 -1.52 14.88 2.70
CA LEU A 222 -0.88 13.57 2.66
C LEU A 222 0.63 13.69 2.39
N HIS A 223 1.42 13.09 3.27
CA HIS A 223 2.88 13.02 3.18
C HIS A 223 3.33 11.69 2.62
N LEU A 224 4.20 11.74 1.62
CA LEU A 224 4.94 10.58 1.10
C LEU A 224 6.40 10.70 1.56
N CYS A 225 6.87 9.69 2.30
CA CYS A 225 8.21 9.69 2.86
C CYS A 225 9.23 8.88 2.06
N ASP A 226 8.82 8.01 1.14
CA ASP A 226 9.73 7.32 0.21
C ASP A 226 9.58 7.88 -1.20
N VAL A 227 10.04 9.12 -1.43
CA VAL A 227 9.97 9.77 -2.74
C VAL A 227 11.07 9.22 -3.65
N LYS A 228 10.71 8.28 -4.53
CA LYS A 228 11.58 7.73 -5.59
C LYS A 228 10.83 7.59 -6.89
N HIS A 229 11.51 7.75 -8.03
CA HIS A 229 10.88 7.65 -9.36
C HIS A 229 10.17 6.29 -9.59
N GLU A 230 10.69 5.21 -9.01
CA GLU A 230 10.10 3.87 -9.06
C GLU A 230 8.79 3.71 -8.28
N ASN A 231 8.48 4.63 -7.37
CA ASN A 231 7.26 4.63 -6.55
C ASN A 231 6.09 5.38 -7.22
N TYR A 232 6.30 5.91 -8.43
CA TYR A 232 5.29 6.62 -9.20
C TYR A 232 5.04 5.97 -10.56
N GLY A 233 3.77 5.88 -10.93
CA GLY A 233 3.32 5.51 -12.26
C GLY A 233 2.92 6.75 -13.07
N VAL A 234 3.09 6.68 -14.39
CA VAL A 234 2.62 7.73 -15.31
C VAL A 234 1.59 7.10 -16.24
N SER A 235 0.35 7.56 -16.15
CA SER A 235 -0.73 7.14 -17.05
C SER A 235 -0.58 7.77 -18.44
N ALA A 236 -1.39 7.30 -19.40
CA ALA A 236 -1.31 7.75 -20.79
C ALA A 236 -1.61 9.26 -20.99
N ASP A 237 -2.37 9.87 -20.08
CA ASP A 237 -2.69 11.31 -20.09
C ASP A 237 -1.74 12.15 -19.22
N PHE A 238 -0.63 11.56 -18.78
CA PHE A 238 0.38 12.15 -17.89
C PHE A 238 -0.08 12.39 -16.45
N THR A 239 -1.22 11.83 -16.03
CA THR A 239 -1.58 11.79 -14.60
C THR A 239 -0.58 10.92 -13.85
N ILE A 240 0.03 11.50 -12.80
CA ILE A 240 0.92 10.80 -11.87
C ILE A 240 0.09 9.97 -10.91
N GLN A 241 0.48 8.72 -10.70
CA GLN A 241 -0.14 7.85 -9.70
C GLN A 241 0.90 7.40 -8.68
N ALA A 242 0.58 7.50 -7.39
CA ALA A 242 1.40 6.90 -6.35
C ALA A 242 1.18 5.39 -6.39
N ILE A 243 2.18 4.65 -6.87
CA ILE A 243 2.08 3.19 -7.00
C ILE A 243 2.67 2.48 -5.80
N ASP A 244 3.51 3.13 -4.99
CA ASP A 244 3.94 2.64 -3.68
C ASP A 244 3.61 3.69 -2.60
N VAL A 245 2.77 3.30 -1.63
CA VAL A 245 2.29 4.17 -0.55
C VAL A 245 2.46 3.52 0.83
N ASP A 246 3.43 2.61 0.98
CA ASP A 246 3.75 1.97 2.28
C ASP A 246 4.16 2.99 3.36
N THR A 247 4.70 4.14 2.94
CA THR A 247 5.15 5.22 3.82
C THR A 247 4.39 6.53 3.58
N ALA A 248 3.09 6.39 3.30
CA ALA A 248 2.16 7.50 3.20
C ALA A 248 1.47 7.76 4.55
N PHE A 249 1.43 9.03 4.98
CA PHE A 249 0.82 9.42 6.25
C PHE A 249 0.08 10.74 6.12
N PHE A 250 -1.09 10.83 6.74
CA PHE A 250 -1.73 12.13 6.94
C PHE A 250 -0.93 13.00 7.91
N GLU A 251 -1.04 14.32 7.79
CA GLU A 251 -0.33 15.32 8.60
C GLU A 251 -0.35 14.99 10.10
N THR A 252 -1.50 14.67 10.70
CA THR A 252 -1.62 14.33 12.12
C THR A 252 -0.75 13.12 12.51
N LYS A 253 -0.78 12.05 11.71
CA LYS A 253 0.07 10.87 11.93
C LYS A 253 1.54 11.22 11.71
N MET A 254 1.85 12.02 10.71
CA MET A 254 3.23 12.45 10.40
C MET A 254 3.83 13.26 11.56
N GLN A 255 3.07 14.20 12.12
CA GLN A 255 3.48 14.98 13.30
C GLN A 255 3.74 14.08 14.51
N ALA A 256 2.89 13.08 14.71
CA ALA A 256 3.09 12.11 15.78
C ALA A 256 4.37 11.29 15.59
N ILE A 257 4.69 10.88 14.35
CA ILE A 257 5.91 10.12 14.03
C ILE A 257 7.17 10.98 14.26
N LEU A 258 7.20 12.21 13.74
CA LEU A 258 8.37 13.09 13.84
C LEU A 258 8.61 13.59 15.27
N GLY A 259 7.56 13.93 16.02
CA GLY A 259 7.66 14.50 17.37
C GLY A 259 8.04 13.50 18.48
N GLN A 260 8.17 12.21 18.17
CA GLN A 260 8.45 11.15 19.16
C GLN A 260 9.93 11.04 19.55
N LYS A 261 10.86 11.49 18.71
CA LYS A 261 12.30 11.24 18.90
C LYS A 261 12.99 12.32 19.72
N SER A 262 13.86 11.90 20.64
CA SER A 262 14.91 12.77 21.18
C SER A 262 16.05 12.90 20.17
N CYS A 263 16.75 14.02 20.20
CA CYS A 263 17.78 14.31 19.20
C CYS A 263 18.94 15.12 19.77
N THR A 264 20.09 14.97 19.13
CA THR A 264 21.30 15.75 19.39
C THR A 264 21.71 16.64 18.22
N LYS A 265 21.24 16.31 17.02
CA LYS A 265 21.46 16.99 15.74
C LYS A 265 20.29 16.71 14.80
N ASN A 266 20.20 17.43 13.67
CA ASN A 266 19.05 17.35 12.77
C ASN A 266 18.90 15.97 12.11
N GLU A 267 20.01 15.28 11.83
CA GLU A 267 20.00 13.97 11.16
C GLU A 267 19.41 12.86 12.07
N ASP A 268 19.24 13.14 13.37
CA ASP A 268 18.52 12.23 14.28
C ASP A 268 16.99 12.31 14.07
N CYS A 269 16.51 13.33 13.35
CA CYS A 269 15.10 13.67 13.16
C CYS A 269 14.56 13.28 11.77
N GLU A 270 14.96 12.09 11.32
CA GLU A 270 14.54 11.53 10.04
C GLU A 270 13.62 10.31 10.23
N PHE A 271 12.67 10.16 9.33
CA PHE A 271 11.83 8.98 9.18
C PHE A 271 11.73 8.60 7.70
N VAL A 272 12.39 7.53 7.30
CA VAL A 272 12.59 7.19 5.88
C VAL A 272 13.26 8.38 5.17
N HIS A 273 12.63 9.05 4.20
CA HIS A 273 13.12 10.31 3.63
C HIS A 273 12.28 11.53 4.05
N CYS A 274 11.42 11.42 5.06
CA CYS A 274 10.81 12.58 5.71
C CYS A 274 11.73 13.12 6.80
N GLU A 275 11.99 14.42 6.78
CA GLU A 275 12.94 15.07 7.68
C GLU A 275 12.24 16.12 8.55
N SER A 276 12.75 16.34 9.76
CA SER A 276 12.46 17.50 10.58
C SER A 276 13.72 18.04 11.27
N SER A 277 13.59 19.17 11.96
CA SER A 277 14.72 19.80 12.67
C SER A 277 14.79 19.37 14.13
N CYS A 278 16.01 19.23 14.67
CA CYS A 278 16.24 19.03 16.09
C CYS A 278 16.19 20.35 16.85
N ASP A 279 15.30 20.47 17.86
CA ASP A 279 15.40 21.52 18.85
C ASP A 279 16.51 21.17 19.84
N LEU A 280 17.70 21.75 19.64
CA LEU A 280 18.87 21.50 20.48
C LEU A 280 18.69 21.96 21.94
N ARG A 281 17.75 22.88 22.22
CA ARG A 281 17.49 23.34 23.59
C ARG A 281 16.69 22.29 24.36
N HIS A 282 15.65 21.75 23.73
CA HIS A 282 14.77 20.76 24.35
C HIS A 282 15.18 19.31 24.06
N ARG A 283 16.19 19.10 23.20
CA ARG A 283 16.67 17.79 22.74
C ARG A 283 15.55 16.93 22.13
N ARG A 284 14.64 17.55 21.37
CA ARG A 284 13.49 16.89 20.74
C ARG A 284 13.32 17.30 19.28
N CYS A 285 12.90 16.36 18.46
CA CYS A 285 12.59 16.64 17.07
C CYS A 285 11.33 17.49 16.93
N SER A 286 11.36 18.41 15.96
CA SER A 286 10.16 19.12 15.51
C SER A 286 9.13 18.12 15.01
N LYS A 287 7.86 18.38 15.32
CA LYS A 287 6.74 17.62 14.76
C LYS A 287 6.43 18.02 13.31
N TYR A 288 6.92 19.16 12.84
CA TYR A 288 6.67 19.63 11.48
C TYR A 288 7.79 19.20 10.55
N ARG A 289 7.38 18.62 9.42
CA ARG A 289 8.29 18.20 8.34
C ARG A 289 8.97 19.43 7.72
N SER A 290 10.26 19.33 7.45
CA SER A 290 11.06 20.40 6.83
C SER A 290 11.20 20.25 5.32
N ASN A 291 11.16 19.03 4.79
CA ASN A 291 11.13 18.75 3.36
C ASN A 291 9.70 18.49 2.86
N ASN A 292 9.51 18.31 1.55
CA ASN A 292 8.19 18.11 0.95
C ASN A 292 8.17 16.84 0.07
N ASN A 293 7.02 16.56 -0.54
CA ASN A 293 6.83 15.41 -1.44
C ASN A 293 7.56 15.57 -2.79
N LEU A 294 8.36 16.63 -2.98
CA LEU A 294 9.21 16.87 -4.13
C LEU A 294 10.67 16.83 -3.70
N GLN A 295 11.34 15.71 -3.95
CA GLN A 295 12.77 15.61 -3.71
C GLN A 295 13.52 15.61 -5.03
N VAL A 296 14.50 16.49 -5.15
CA VAL A 296 15.55 16.37 -6.17
C VAL A 296 16.69 15.62 -5.51
N SER A 297 16.71 14.29 -5.64
CA SER A 297 17.88 13.52 -5.26
C SER A 297 18.99 13.79 -6.28
N SER A 298 20.03 14.50 -5.85
CA SER A 298 21.30 14.62 -6.58
C SER A 298 22.13 13.35 -6.44
#